data_AF-A0A8C5U1S1-F1
#
_entry.id   AF-A0A8C5U1S1-F1
#
_cell.length_a   1.000
_cell.length_b   1.000
_cell.length_c   1.000
_cell.angle_alpha   90.00
_cell.angle_beta   90.00
_cell.angle_gamma   90.00
#
_symmetry.space_group_name_H-M   'P 1'
#
loop_
_entity.id
_entity.type
_entity.pdbx_description
1 polymer ?
#
loop_
_entity_poly.entity_id
_entity_poly.type
_entity_poly.pdbx_seq_one_letter_code
_entity_poly.pdbx_strand_id
1 'polypeptide(L)'
;MNNQNAVAVLLQECERALDTLRAAKAGTGEGEEREYRRCQALLPEDLRSLLQEAKEMKWPFVPERWQYKQELGPEDKTNLQDMISARLPDLLAYLKASILAKDCPTATAVLFLIDRFLYWLDASSRLLRLAKGLHRLQPGAP
;
A
#
# COMPACT_ATOMS: atom_id res chain seq x y z
N MET A 1 -12.65 10.01 15.35
CA MET A 1 -12.80 8.59 15.75
C MET A 1 -13.26 7.64 14.63
N ASN A 2 -13.70 8.10 13.45
CA ASN A 2 -14.14 7.21 12.36
C ASN A 2 -13.01 6.61 11.49
N ASN A 3 -11.88 7.31 11.32
CA ASN A 3 -10.82 6.85 10.41
C ASN A 3 -10.03 5.63 10.91
N GLN A 4 -9.75 5.53 12.21
CA GLN A 4 -9.00 4.39 12.76
C GLN A 4 -9.77 3.08 12.64
N ASN A 5 -11.08 3.10 12.90
CA ASN A 5 -11.94 1.94 12.70
C ASN A 5 -12.04 1.56 11.22
N ALA A 6 -12.17 2.53 10.31
CA ALA A 6 -12.18 2.27 8.88
C ALA A 6 -10.88 1.63 8.39
N VAL A 7 -9.73 2.14 8.83
CA VAL A 7 -8.40 1.56 8.55
C VAL A 7 -8.29 0.14 9.09
N ALA A 8 -8.75 -0.11 10.32
CA ALA A 8 -8.71 -1.44 10.92
C ALA A 8 -9.57 -2.46 10.16
N VAL A 9 -10.74 -2.04 9.65
CA VAL A 9 -11.62 -2.86 8.80
C VAL A 9 -10.94 -3.15 7.46
N LEU A 10 -10.42 -2.14 6.77
CA LEU A 10 -9.74 -2.33 5.48
C LEU A 10 -8.51 -3.23 5.58
N LEU A 11 -7.73 -3.11 6.66
CA LEU A 11 -6.62 -4.03 6.94
C LEU A 11 -7.10 -5.46 7.15
N GLN A 12 -8.22 -5.65 7.86
CA GLN A 12 -8.83 -6.97 8.03
C GLN A 12 -9.29 -7.55 6.69
N GLU A 13 -9.83 -6.72 5.81
CA GLU A 13 -10.23 -7.14 4.48
C GLU A 13 -9.03 -7.54 3.61
N CYS A 14 -7.90 -6.84 3.73
CA CYS A 14 -6.65 -7.24 3.08
C CYS A 14 -6.17 -8.61 3.57
N GLU A 15 -6.21 -8.86 4.89
CA GLU A 15 -5.84 -10.15 5.49
C GLU A 15 -6.74 -11.27 4.93
N ARG A 16 -8.06 -11.04 4.89
CA ARG A 16 -9.04 -11.99 4.34
C ARG A 16 -8.82 -12.26 2.86
N ALA A 17 -8.60 -11.22 2.05
CA ALA A 17 -8.33 -11.37 0.62
C ALA A 17 -7.12 -12.29 0.38
N LEU A 18 -6.07 -12.10 1.19
CA LEU A 18 -4.86 -12.91 1.10
C LEU A 18 -5.09 -14.37 1.52
N ASP A 19 -5.89 -14.61 2.56
CA ASP A 19 -6.27 -15.97 2.97
C ASP A 19 -7.19 -16.65 1.94
N THR A 20 -8.09 -15.91 1.30
CA THR A 20 -8.93 -16.42 0.20
C THR A 20 -8.05 -16.89 -0.97
N LEU A 21 -7.04 -16.12 -1.37
CA LEU A 21 -6.13 -16.53 -2.45
C LEU A 21 -5.29 -17.75 -2.12
N ARG A 22 -4.98 -17.97 -0.85
CA ARG A 22 -4.29 -19.18 -0.39
C ARG A 22 -5.19 -20.41 -0.38
N ALA A 23 -6.46 -20.22 -0.05
CA ALA A 23 -7.44 -21.29 0.04
C ALA A 23 -8.05 -21.68 -1.33
N ALA A 24 -8.18 -20.72 -2.25
CA ALA A 24 -8.83 -20.93 -3.54
C ALA A 24 -7.86 -21.44 -4.62
N LYS A 25 -8.27 -22.45 -5.39
CA LYS A 25 -7.73 -22.71 -6.74
C LYS A 25 -8.36 -21.70 -7.69
N ALA A 26 -7.53 -20.81 -8.24
CA ALA A 26 -7.79 -19.80 -9.27
C ALA A 26 -9.18 -19.78 -9.95
N GLY A 27 -9.93 -18.68 -9.74
CA GLY A 27 -11.11 -18.22 -10.49
C GLY A 27 -11.79 -17.12 -9.67
N THR A 28 -12.17 -15.93 -10.15
CA THR A 28 -12.56 -15.42 -11.49
C THR A 28 -12.17 -13.92 -11.54
N GLY A 29 -11.24 -13.54 -12.43
CA GLY A 29 -10.46 -12.29 -12.31
C GLY A 29 -11.04 -11.02 -12.91
N GLU A 30 -12.16 -11.04 -13.63
CA GLU A 30 -12.64 -9.83 -14.35
C GLU A 30 -13.16 -8.74 -13.41
N GLY A 31 -13.85 -9.12 -12.33
CA GLY A 31 -14.31 -8.17 -11.31
C GLY A 31 -13.15 -7.59 -10.49
N GLU A 32 -12.15 -8.42 -10.19
CA GLU A 32 -10.95 -8.05 -9.46
C GLU A 32 -10.08 -7.08 -10.28
N GLU A 33 -9.89 -7.35 -11.57
CA GLU A 33 -9.16 -6.50 -12.51
C GLU A 33 -9.83 -5.12 -12.68
N ARG A 34 -11.16 -5.08 -12.78
CA ARG A 34 -11.91 -3.82 -12.88
C ARG A 34 -11.73 -2.98 -11.62
N GLU A 35 -11.86 -3.59 -10.44
CA GLU A 35 -11.69 -2.86 -9.18
C GLU A 35 -10.23 -2.42 -8.99
N TYR A 36 -9.25 -3.25 -9.38
CA TYR A 36 -7.84 -2.87 -9.38
C TYR A 36 -7.57 -1.61 -10.21
N ARG A 37 -8.04 -1.57 -11.46
CA ARG A 37 -7.89 -0.38 -12.32
C ARG A 37 -8.61 0.84 -11.77
N ARG A 38 -9.79 0.64 -11.19
CA ARG A 38 -10.55 1.73 -10.55
C ARG A 38 -9.78 2.31 -9.36
N CYS A 39 -9.29 1.48 -8.45
CA CYS A 39 -8.47 1.92 -7.32
C CYS A 39 -7.21 2.63 -7.79
N GLN A 40 -6.52 2.10 -8.80
CA GLN A 40 -5.33 2.74 -9.39
C GLN A 40 -5.63 4.14 -9.96
N ALA A 41 -6.79 4.31 -10.62
CA ALA A 41 -7.18 5.59 -11.22
C ALA A 41 -7.58 6.65 -10.18
N LEU A 42 -7.98 6.25 -8.97
CA LEU A 42 -8.32 7.17 -7.87
C LEU A 42 -7.08 7.76 -7.19
N LEU A 43 -5.90 7.17 -7.38
CA LEU A 43 -4.67 7.66 -6.78
C LEU A 43 -4.16 8.92 -7.50
N PRO A 44 -3.80 9.99 -6.76
CA PRO A 44 -3.08 11.14 -7.29
C PRO A 44 -1.76 10.74 -7.98
N GLU A 45 -1.34 11.53 -8.96
CA GLU A 45 -0.12 11.27 -9.74
C GLU A 45 1.14 11.13 -8.88
N ASP A 46 1.28 11.99 -7.87
CA ASP A 46 2.40 11.94 -6.92
C ASP A 46 2.48 10.60 -6.17
N LEU A 47 1.33 10.05 -5.74
CA LEU A 47 1.28 8.75 -5.07
C LEU A 47 1.56 7.60 -6.04
N ARG A 48 1.07 7.69 -7.29
CA ARG A 48 1.39 6.70 -8.33
C ARG A 48 2.89 6.67 -8.61
N SER A 49 3.50 7.85 -8.72
CA SER A 49 4.94 7.99 -8.92
C SER A 49 5.72 7.38 -7.75
N LEU A 50 5.38 7.72 -6.51
CA LEU A 50 6.02 7.15 -5.31
C LEU A 50 5.88 5.62 -5.23
N LEU A 51 4.72 5.08 -5.57
CA LEU A 51 4.53 3.62 -5.62
C LEU A 51 5.40 2.98 -6.69
N GLN A 52 5.57 3.62 -7.85
CA GLN A 52 6.47 3.12 -8.89
C GLN A 52 7.93 3.13 -8.41
N GLU A 53 8.37 4.18 -7.70
CA GLU A 53 9.71 4.23 -7.11
C GLU A 53 9.94 3.18 -6.03
N ALA A 54 8.93 2.94 -5.20
CA ALA A 54 8.93 1.86 -4.21
C ALA A 54 9.07 0.48 -4.88
N LYS A 55 8.34 0.23 -5.99
CA LYS A 55 8.45 -1.00 -6.78
C LYS A 55 9.84 -1.19 -7.38
N GLU A 56 10.47 -0.11 -7.80
CA GLU A 56 11.84 -0.08 -8.34
C GLU A 56 12.91 -0.18 -7.24
N MET A 57 12.53 -0.28 -5.97
CA MET A 57 13.43 -0.31 -4.82
C MET A 57 14.43 0.84 -4.82
N LYS A 58 14.02 2.03 -5.27
CA LYS A 58 14.92 3.19 -5.39
C LYS A 58 15.57 3.60 -4.07
N TRP A 59 14.93 3.25 -2.96
CA TRP A 59 15.37 3.61 -1.62
C TRP A 59 14.96 2.55 -0.59
N PRO A 60 15.79 2.28 0.43
CA PRO A 60 15.48 1.32 1.49
C PRO A 60 14.46 1.85 2.51
N PHE A 61 14.24 3.17 2.52
CA PHE A 61 13.23 3.85 3.33
C PHE A 61 12.58 4.93 2.49
N VAL A 62 11.26 5.11 2.62
CA VAL A 62 10.53 6.18 1.95
C VAL A 62 11.10 7.54 2.40
N PRO A 63 11.72 8.32 1.50
CA PRO A 63 12.35 9.58 1.89
C PRO A 63 11.30 10.69 2.03
N GLU A 64 11.51 11.59 2.98
CA GLU A 64 10.78 12.85 2.98
C GLU A 64 11.30 13.76 1.86
N ARG A 65 10.43 14.62 1.30
CA ARG A 65 10.77 15.53 0.20
C ARG A 65 11.94 16.48 0.54
N TRP A 66 12.12 16.78 1.81
CA TRP A 66 13.18 17.64 2.35
C TRP A 66 14.43 16.88 2.83
N GLN A 67 14.39 15.54 2.93
CA GLN A 67 15.40 14.76 3.67
C GLN A 67 16.82 14.89 3.10
N TYR A 68 16.95 15.15 1.80
CA TYR A 68 18.24 15.19 1.09
C TYR A 68 18.48 16.47 0.29
N LYS A 69 17.64 17.50 0.44
CA LYS A 69 17.77 18.79 -0.28
C LYS A 69 18.47 19.83 0.60
N GLN A 70 19.47 20.52 0.03
CA GLN A 70 20.17 21.61 0.72
C GLN A 70 19.41 22.94 0.68
N GLU A 71 18.70 23.22 -0.42
CA GLU A 71 17.82 24.38 -0.55
C GLU A 71 16.38 23.91 -0.63
N LEU A 72 15.57 24.27 0.37
CA LEU A 72 14.17 23.86 0.47
C LEU A 72 13.27 24.94 -0.13
N GLY A 73 12.54 24.59 -1.19
CA GLY A 73 11.44 25.40 -1.68
C GLY A 73 10.20 25.29 -0.78
N PRO A 74 9.20 26.17 -0.95
CA PRO A 74 7.91 26.05 -0.25
C PRO A 74 7.21 24.71 -0.53
N GLU A 75 7.36 24.16 -1.74
CA GLU A 75 6.81 22.86 -2.14
C GLU A 75 7.46 21.68 -1.42
N ASP A 76 8.74 21.80 -1.02
CA ASP A 76 9.50 20.75 -0.34
C ASP A 76 9.14 20.61 1.14
N LYS A 77 8.38 21.58 1.67
CA LYS A 77 7.81 21.52 3.03
C LYS A 77 6.53 20.70 3.10
N THR A 78 5.99 20.26 1.96
CA THR A 78 4.86 19.33 1.97
C THR A 78 5.31 17.98 2.51
N ASN A 79 4.76 17.62 3.67
CA ASN A 79 5.14 16.40 4.37
C ASN A 79 4.51 15.20 3.63
N LEU A 80 5.33 14.22 3.27
CA LEU A 80 4.88 12.99 2.64
C LEU A 80 3.87 12.27 3.56
N GLN A 81 4.04 12.48 4.87
CA GLN A 81 3.09 12.13 5.92
C GLN A 81 1.66 12.58 5.64
N ASP A 82 1.46 13.86 5.36
CA ASP A 82 0.12 14.42 5.24
C ASP A 82 -0.58 13.89 4.00
N MET A 83 0.17 13.78 2.90
CA MET A 83 -0.32 13.23 1.64
C MET A 83 -0.78 11.77 1.78
N ILE A 84 0.05 10.91 2.39
CA ILE A 84 -0.28 9.50 2.57
C ILE A 84 -1.40 9.33 3.60
N SER A 85 -1.38 10.09 4.71
CA SER A 85 -2.44 10.04 5.73
C SER A 85 -3.80 10.41 5.16
N ALA A 86 -3.86 11.43 4.30
CA ALA A 86 -5.09 11.88 3.65
C ALA A 86 -5.64 10.89 2.59
N ARG A 87 -4.84 9.89 2.20
CA ARG A 87 -5.19 8.87 1.20
C ARG A 87 -5.04 7.44 1.72
N LEU A 88 -4.85 7.26 3.03
CA LEU A 88 -4.64 5.94 3.62
C LEU A 88 -5.78 4.96 3.33
N PRO A 89 -7.07 5.34 3.40
CA PRO A 89 -8.16 4.45 2.99
C PRO A 89 -8.08 4.01 1.53
N ASP A 90 -7.74 4.93 0.62
CA ASP A 90 -7.61 4.65 -0.82
C ASP A 90 -6.42 3.72 -1.08
N LEU A 91 -5.29 3.92 -0.39
CA LEU A 91 -4.12 3.05 -0.44
C LEU A 91 -4.44 1.65 0.08
N LEU A 92 -5.21 1.51 1.16
CA LEU A 92 -5.63 0.21 1.67
C LEU A 92 -6.63 -0.51 0.74
N ALA A 93 -7.54 0.25 0.11
CA ALA A 93 -8.42 -0.29 -0.93
C ALA A 93 -7.59 -0.78 -2.14
N TYR A 94 -6.60 0.00 -2.56
CA TYR A 94 -5.70 -0.38 -3.64
C TYR A 94 -4.81 -1.58 -3.28
N LEU A 95 -4.35 -1.69 -2.03
CA LEU A 95 -3.64 -2.86 -1.52
C LEU A 95 -4.49 -4.11 -1.64
N LYS A 96 -5.75 -4.07 -1.16
CA LYS A 96 -6.69 -5.18 -1.29
C LYS A 96 -6.91 -5.58 -2.74
N ALA A 97 -7.15 -4.61 -3.62
CA ALA A 97 -7.36 -4.88 -5.05
C ALA A 97 -6.10 -5.47 -5.71
N SER A 98 -4.90 -5.00 -5.33
CA SER A 98 -3.61 -5.54 -5.81
C SER A 98 -3.38 -6.97 -5.33
N ILE A 99 -3.74 -7.28 -4.08
CA ILE A 99 -3.71 -8.64 -3.54
C ILE A 99 -4.60 -9.55 -4.41
N LEU A 100 -5.87 -9.19 -4.59
CA LEU A 100 -6.84 -9.97 -5.37
C LEU A 100 -6.42 -10.15 -6.83
N ALA A 101 -5.88 -9.10 -7.46
CA ALA A 101 -5.30 -9.15 -8.81
C ALA A 101 -3.96 -9.92 -8.88
N LYS A 102 -3.44 -10.40 -7.75
CA LYS A 102 -2.14 -11.10 -7.61
C LYS A 102 -0.93 -10.26 -8.04
N ASP A 103 -1.06 -8.94 -8.04
CA ASP A 103 0.04 -8.00 -8.27
C ASP A 103 0.81 -7.80 -6.95
N CYS A 104 1.60 -8.80 -6.57
CA CYS A 104 2.39 -8.76 -5.34
C CYS A 104 3.41 -7.61 -5.34
N PRO A 105 4.12 -7.26 -6.43
CA PRO A 105 5.02 -6.10 -6.44
C PRO A 105 4.31 -4.80 -6.05
N THR A 106 3.13 -4.54 -6.60
CA THR A 106 2.35 -3.35 -6.23
C THR A 106 1.83 -3.45 -4.79
N ALA A 107 1.34 -4.62 -4.36
CA ALA A 107 0.90 -4.81 -2.98
C ALA A 107 2.02 -4.56 -1.96
N THR A 108 3.23 -5.06 -2.22
CA THR A 108 4.41 -4.82 -1.37
C THR A 108 4.79 -3.33 -1.37
N ALA A 109 4.81 -2.67 -2.53
CA ALA A 109 5.11 -1.25 -2.60
C ALA A 109 4.11 -0.39 -1.81
N VAL A 110 2.83 -0.74 -1.83
CA VAL A 110 1.81 -0.07 -1.00
C VAL A 110 2.08 -0.33 0.48
N LEU A 111 2.36 -1.58 0.89
CA LEU A 111 2.72 -1.89 2.29
C LEU A 111 3.94 -1.08 2.75
N PHE A 112 4.96 -0.99 1.92
CA PHE A 112 6.17 -0.23 2.22
C PHE A 112 5.87 1.26 2.41
N LEU A 113 5.01 1.83 1.56
CA LEU A 113 4.62 3.24 1.64
C LEU A 113 3.82 3.56 2.91
N ILE A 114 2.97 2.64 3.37
CA ILE A 114 2.12 2.85 4.55
C ILE A 114 2.73 2.34 5.87
N ASP A 115 3.89 1.67 5.84
CA ASP A 115 4.54 1.04 7.00
C ASP A 115 4.70 2.01 8.18
N ARG A 116 5.28 3.17 7.92
CA ARG A 116 5.50 4.21 8.93
C ARG A 116 4.20 4.71 9.57
N PHE A 117 3.09 4.71 8.83
CA PHE A 117 1.79 5.17 9.33
C PHE A 117 1.14 4.10 10.19
N LEU A 118 1.21 2.84 9.77
CA LEU A 118 0.66 1.74 10.54
C LEU A 118 1.44 1.52 11.84
N TYR A 119 2.73 1.90 11.88
CA TYR A 119 3.48 2.01 13.13
C TYR A 119 2.85 3.00 14.12
N TRP A 120 2.48 4.19 13.67
CA TRP A 120 1.83 5.18 14.55
C TRP A 120 0.40 4.82 14.96
N LEU A 121 -0.27 3.95 14.19
CA LEU A 121 -1.62 3.47 14.49
C LEU A 121 -1.63 2.17 15.31
N ASP A 122 -0.47 1.73 15.84
CA ASP A 122 -0.32 0.45 16.57
C ASP A 122 -0.82 -0.77 15.76
N ALA A 123 -0.64 -0.71 14.44
CA ALA A 123 -1.10 -1.71 13.47
C ALA A 123 0.04 -2.47 12.78
N SER A 124 1.30 -2.26 13.18
CA SER A 124 2.50 -2.88 12.58
C SER A 124 2.43 -4.40 12.54
N SER A 125 1.89 -5.03 13.60
CA SER A 125 1.78 -6.49 13.67
C SER A 125 0.89 -7.05 12.55
N ARG A 126 -0.18 -6.33 12.18
CA ARG A 126 -1.09 -6.70 11.09
C ARG A 126 -0.42 -6.48 9.74
N LEU A 127 0.31 -5.38 9.57
CA LEU A 127 1.12 -5.14 8.38
C LEU A 127 2.15 -6.26 8.14
N LEU A 128 2.88 -6.67 9.18
CA LEU A 128 3.87 -7.75 9.06
C LEU A 128 3.22 -9.10 8.70
N ARG A 129 1.99 -9.36 9.14
CA ARG A 129 1.21 -10.53 8.69
C ARG A 129 0.86 -10.47 7.22
N LEU A 130 0.51 -9.28 6.70
CA LEU A 130 0.28 -9.05 5.27
C LEU A 130 1.56 -9.19 4.44
N ALA A 131 2.68 -8.66 4.92
CA ALA A 131 3.98 -8.80 4.25
C ALA A 131 4.42 -10.28 4.17
N LYS A 132 4.38 -11.00 5.31
CA LYS A 132 4.57 -12.46 5.35
C LYS A 132 3.54 -13.18 4.48
N GLY A 133 2.35 -12.60 4.42
CA GLY A 133 1.24 -12.89 3.53
C GLY A 133 1.67 -13.10 2.10
N LEU A 134 2.09 -11.98 1.52
CA LEU A 134 2.53 -11.78 0.15
C LEU A 134 3.80 -12.57 -0.15
N HIS A 135 4.78 -12.57 0.75
CA HIS A 135 6.01 -13.35 0.56
C HIS A 135 5.74 -14.85 0.36
N ARG A 136 4.72 -15.42 1.04
CA ARG A 136 4.33 -16.81 0.80
C ARG A 136 3.60 -17.03 -0.53
N LEU A 137 2.91 -16.01 -1.07
CA LEU A 137 2.25 -16.09 -2.38
C LEU A 137 3.27 -15.98 -3.52
N GLN A 138 4.23 -15.05 -3.39
CA GLN A 138 5.29 -14.82 -4.35
C GLN A 138 6.62 -14.58 -3.62
N PRO A 139 7.41 -15.64 -3.35
CA PRO A 139 8.67 -15.52 -2.62
C PRO A 139 9.73 -14.63 -3.27
N GLY A 140 9.62 -14.41 -4.59
CA GLY A 140 10.49 -13.51 -5.35
C GLY A 140 9.99 -12.06 -5.43
N ALA A 141 8.88 -11.73 -4.77
CA ALA A 141 8.54 -10.32 -4.57
C ALA A 141 9.59 -9.68 -3.66
N PRO A 142 10.09 -8.48 -4.00
CA PRO A 142 11.13 -7.80 -3.25
C PRO A 142 10.72 -7.50 -1.80
#